data_AF-A0AAN6IN91-F1
#
_entry.id   AF-A0AAN6IN91-F1
#
_cell.length_a   1.000
_cell.length_b   1.000
_cell.length_c   1.000
_cell.angle_alpha   90.00
_cell.angle_beta   90.00
_cell.angle_gamma   90.00
#
_symmetry.space_group_name_H-M   'P 1'
#
loop_
_entity.id
_entity.type
_entity.pdbx_description
1 polymer ?
#
loop_
_entity_poly.entity_id
_entity_poly.type
_entity_poly.pdbx_seq_one_letter_code
_entity_poly.pdbx_strand_id
1 'polypeptide(L)'
;WLTNVYVELETFCVQRSMAKAMALDDTNELSGWDSAVISDVEARAQGPMVQTSSCVGDVFFVAKTALEHAVAVQQPRAVEAIAQCVLEAFGEFVRVMGQQAVEKWADVASVQRRILVALNNLDLANVYLQKMVDEVRIRLNTEWARLPETDKTKGQNAIDSLSAISSKLLQAQQHSIDQLSTSLLKPCMRSILQHSYRDIKYVLSDEEFNDVQSDNLFQQRFNLRIRKLGHQLRPRLLPSTYTLVVDAMCACLVYDWERAIRQSKFNMLGGMMFEKDVRFVQLCLEQEAGGVLRAKFAKLVQMARVVAEPAETSVAGVDKDVRALLANRVDVQPN
;
A
#
# COMPACT_ATOMS: atom_id res chain seq x y z
N TRP A 1 -25.06 24.61 32.93
CA TRP A 1 -23.90 24.63 33.84
C TRP A 1 -23.25 23.24 33.89
N LEU A 2 -23.97 22.17 34.27
CA LEU A 2 -23.42 20.80 34.29
C LEU A 2 -22.88 20.31 32.94
N THR A 3 -23.57 20.59 31.82
CA THR A 3 -23.10 20.18 30.48
C THR A 3 -21.80 20.87 30.06
N ASN A 4 -21.58 22.13 30.45
CA ASN A 4 -20.36 22.84 30.08
C ASN A 4 -19.16 22.28 30.85
N VAL A 5 -19.32 22.06 32.17
CA VAL A 5 -18.27 21.45 33.00
C VAL A 5 -17.97 20.02 32.54
N TYR A 6 -19.00 19.24 32.17
CA TYR A 6 -18.82 17.93 31.56
C TYR A 6 -18.00 18.02 30.26
N VAL A 7 -18.38 18.90 29.32
CA VAL A 7 -17.68 19.06 28.04
C VAL A 7 -16.22 19.45 28.26
N GLU A 8 -15.93 20.39 29.16
CA GLU A 8 -14.56 20.81 29.48
C GLU A 8 -13.72 19.63 30.03
N LEU A 9 -14.27 18.88 30.99
CA LEU A 9 -13.59 17.73 31.58
C LEU A 9 -13.36 16.62 30.56
N GLU A 10 -14.38 16.22 29.81
CA GLU A 10 -14.30 15.11 28.86
C GLU A 10 -13.34 15.46 27.70
N THR A 11 -13.40 16.70 27.19
CA THR A 11 -12.46 17.19 26.16
C THR A 11 -11.01 17.09 26.65
N PHE A 12 -10.73 17.54 27.87
CA PHE A 12 -9.41 17.44 28.48
C PHE A 12 -8.95 15.97 28.59
N CYS A 13 -9.84 15.09 29.07
CA CYS A 13 -9.56 13.67 29.20
C CYS A 13 -9.26 12.99 27.86
N VAL A 14 -10.04 13.27 26.80
CA VAL A 14 -9.84 12.73 25.46
C VAL A 14 -8.48 13.15 24.91
N GLN A 15 -8.20 14.46 24.90
CA GLN A 15 -6.96 15.01 24.38
C GLN A 15 -5.75 14.42 25.10
N ARG A 16 -5.78 14.38 26.43
CA ARG A 16 -4.65 13.90 27.23
C ARG A 16 -4.44 12.39 27.09
N SER A 17 -5.51 11.61 27.07
CA SER A 17 -5.44 10.14 27.00
C SER A 17 -4.99 9.69 25.62
N MET A 18 -5.54 10.24 24.53
CA MET A 18 -5.09 9.91 23.17
C MET A 18 -3.64 10.34 22.94
N ALA A 19 -3.25 11.54 23.38
CA ALA A 19 -1.86 11.98 23.28
C ALA A 19 -0.90 11.06 24.05
N LYS A 20 -1.32 10.58 25.23
CA LYS A 20 -0.51 9.65 26.02
C LYS A 20 -0.44 8.26 25.37
N ALA A 21 -1.52 7.76 24.78
CA ALA A 21 -1.53 6.50 24.04
C ALA A 21 -0.54 6.55 22.87
N MET A 22 -0.56 7.62 22.07
CA MET A 22 0.39 7.81 20.96
C MET A 22 1.85 7.93 21.43
N ALA A 23 2.08 8.58 22.57
CA ALA A 23 3.43 8.72 23.13
C ALA A 23 3.98 7.41 23.74
N LEU A 24 3.12 6.43 24.02
CA LEU A 24 3.46 5.12 24.57
C LEU A 24 3.34 4.00 23.51
N ASP A 25 3.31 4.36 22.22
CA ASP A 25 3.25 3.41 21.12
C ASP A 25 4.40 2.37 21.21
N ASP A 26 4.01 1.09 21.16
CA ASP A 26 4.86 -0.08 21.32
C ASP A 26 5.49 -0.56 20.00
N THR A 27 5.38 0.21 18.90
CA THR A 27 5.95 -0.11 17.58
C THR A 27 7.41 -0.57 17.63
N ASN A 28 8.23 0.00 18.51
CA ASN A 28 9.65 -0.38 18.66
C ASN A 28 9.87 -1.67 19.45
N GLU A 29 8.86 -2.12 20.20
CA GLU A 29 8.91 -3.30 21.08
C GLU A 29 8.26 -4.53 20.43
N LEU A 30 7.72 -4.39 19.21
CA LEU A 30 7.04 -5.47 18.50
C LEU A 30 7.99 -6.65 18.19
N SER A 31 7.54 -7.85 18.53
CA SER A 31 8.24 -9.10 18.24
C SER A 31 8.18 -9.47 16.75
N GLY A 32 9.25 -10.09 16.24
CA GLY A 32 9.32 -10.59 14.86
C GLY A 32 9.93 -9.60 13.85
N TRP A 33 10.31 -8.40 14.30
CA TRP A 33 10.83 -7.34 13.43
C TRP A 33 12.34 -7.12 13.49
N ASP A 34 13.10 -8.08 14.04
CA ASP A 34 14.55 -7.95 14.25
C ASP A 34 15.35 -7.99 12.95
N SER A 35 14.73 -8.48 11.87
CA SER A 35 15.33 -8.58 10.55
C SER A 35 14.73 -7.58 9.57
N ALA A 36 15.59 -6.94 8.77
CA ALA A 36 15.15 -6.17 7.61
C ALA A 36 14.34 -7.04 6.65
N VAL A 37 13.40 -6.41 5.95
CA VAL A 37 12.52 -7.08 4.98
C VAL A 37 13.35 -7.77 3.90
N ILE A 38 14.34 -7.08 3.36
CA ILE A 38 15.25 -7.56 2.32
C ILE A 38 16.55 -8.02 2.98
N SER A 39 16.45 -9.05 3.82
CA SER A 39 17.60 -9.75 4.37
C SER A 39 17.85 -11.02 3.56
N ASP A 40 19.11 -11.31 3.24
CA ASP A 40 19.49 -12.61 2.66
C ASP A 40 19.50 -13.73 3.70
N VAL A 41 19.51 -13.39 4.99
CA VAL A 41 19.28 -14.35 6.07
C VAL A 41 17.84 -14.80 5.98
N GLU A 42 17.62 -16.09 5.71
CA GLU A 42 16.31 -16.73 5.83
C GLU A 42 15.73 -16.36 7.19
N ALA A 43 14.50 -15.83 7.20
CA ALA A 43 13.80 -15.51 8.42
C ALA A 43 13.69 -16.81 9.24
N ARG A 44 14.57 -16.99 10.22
CA ARG A 44 14.41 -18.04 11.23
C ARG A 44 13.01 -17.89 11.81
N ALA A 45 12.41 -18.99 12.26
CA ALA A 45 11.12 -18.98 12.95
C ALA A 45 11.23 -18.09 14.21
N GLN A 46 11.04 -16.79 14.00
CA GLN A 46 10.83 -15.78 15.02
C GLN A 46 9.38 -15.95 15.46
N GLY A 47 9.07 -15.64 16.72
CA GLY A 47 7.72 -15.80 17.27
C GLY A 47 6.63 -15.12 16.43
N PRO A 48 5.35 -15.23 16.83
CA PRO A 48 4.26 -14.65 16.06
C PRO A 48 4.55 -13.18 15.69
N MET A 49 4.52 -12.89 14.40
CA MET A 49 4.75 -11.54 13.87
C MET A 49 3.59 -10.66 14.31
N VAL A 50 3.87 -9.65 15.14
CA VAL A 50 2.86 -8.68 15.55
C VAL A 50 2.80 -7.58 14.48
N GLN A 51 1.66 -7.45 13.82
CA GLN A 51 1.52 -6.62 12.61
C GLN A 51 1.13 -5.17 12.93
N THR A 52 0.52 -4.91 14.09
CA THR A 52 -0.01 -3.61 14.51
C THR A 52 0.40 -3.29 15.94
N SER A 53 0.60 -2.02 16.25
CA SER A 53 0.83 -1.54 17.62
C SER A 53 -0.45 -1.58 18.46
N SER A 54 -0.35 -1.62 19.79
CA SER A 54 -1.51 -1.47 20.69
C SER A 54 -2.17 -0.08 20.57
N CYS A 55 -1.40 0.94 20.16
CA CYS A 55 -1.82 2.34 20.12
C CYS A 55 -3.14 2.56 19.36
N VAL A 56 -3.41 1.79 18.29
CA VAL A 56 -4.67 1.90 17.54
C VAL A 56 -5.84 1.55 18.44
N GLY A 57 -5.78 0.42 19.13
CA GLY A 57 -6.83 -0.01 20.07
C GLY A 57 -7.05 1.00 21.18
N ASP A 58 -5.96 1.52 21.77
CA ASP A 58 -6.02 2.49 22.88
C ASP A 58 -6.69 3.80 22.47
N VAL A 59 -6.32 4.34 21.30
CA VAL A 59 -6.89 5.59 20.75
C VAL A 59 -8.38 5.42 20.44
N PHE A 60 -8.77 4.30 19.83
CA PHE A 60 -10.19 4.02 19.53
C PHE A 60 -11.01 3.74 20.79
N PHE A 61 -10.42 3.11 21.80
CA PHE A 61 -11.06 2.92 23.10
C PHE A 61 -11.41 4.25 23.74
N VAL A 62 -10.45 5.17 23.85
CA VAL A 62 -10.67 6.51 24.43
C VAL A 62 -11.75 7.27 23.66
N ALA A 63 -11.66 7.31 22.34
CA ALA A 63 -12.62 8.02 21.50
C ALA A 63 -14.04 7.46 21.64
N LYS A 64 -14.18 6.12 21.55
CA LYS A 64 -15.47 5.44 21.69
C LYS A 64 -16.08 5.71 23.06
N THR A 65 -15.33 5.51 24.14
CA THR A 65 -15.83 5.72 25.50
C THR A 65 -16.32 7.15 25.71
N ALA A 66 -15.57 8.15 25.22
CA ALA A 66 -15.97 9.55 25.34
C ALA A 66 -17.25 9.88 24.55
N LEU A 67 -17.37 9.36 23.32
CA LEU A 67 -18.58 9.54 22.52
C LEU A 67 -19.80 8.87 23.16
N GLU A 68 -19.62 7.66 23.69
CA GLU A 68 -20.67 6.94 24.41
C GLU A 68 -21.11 7.66 25.68
N HIS A 69 -20.19 8.24 26.46
CA HIS A 69 -20.53 9.10 27.58
C HIS A 69 -21.29 10.35 27.13
N ALA A 70 -20.87 10.98 26.03
CA ALA A 70 -21.52 12.18 25.51
C ALA A 70 -22.97 11.89 25.05
N VAL A 71 -23.20 10.71 24.46
CA VAL A 71 -24.54 10.22 24.14
C VAL A 71 -25.38 10.03 25.41
N ALA A 72 -24.81 9.44 26.46
CA ALA A 72 -25.51 9.21 27.72
C ALA A 72 -25.95 10.51 28.44
N VAL A 73 -25.29 11.64 28.17
CA VAL A 73 -25.70 12.96 28.67
C VAL A 73 -27.03 13.44 28.08
N GLN A 74 -27.46 12.88 26.94
CA GLN A 74 -28.71 13.25 26.25
C GLN A 74 -28.81 14.75 25.92
N GLN A 75 -27.69 15.35 25.54
CA GLN A 75 -27.60 16.75 25.12
C GLN A 75 -26.85 16.83 23.78
N PRO A 76 -27.46 17.37 22.70
CA PRO A 76 -26.81 17.51 21.39
C PRO A 76 -25.46 18.21 21.47
N ARG A 77 -25.38 19.29 22.26
CA ARG A 77 -24.16 20.07 22.45
C ARG A 77 -22.99 19.25 23.01
N ALA A 78 -23.26 18.26 23.86
CA ALA A 78 -22.22 17.41 24.40
C ALA A 78 -21.65 16.51 23.30
N VAL A 79 -22.52 15.86 22.52
CA VAL A 79 -22.11 15.00 21.38
C VAL A 79 -21.37 15.81 20.32
N GLU A 80 -21.86 17.00 19.96
CA GLU A 80 -21.21 17.90 19.01
C GLU A 80 -19.79 18.28 19.46
N ALA A 81 -19.64 18.69 20.73
CA ALA A 81 -18.34 19.09 21.27
C ALA A 81 -17.34 17.92 21.35
N ILE A 82 -17.78 16.75 21.81
CA ILE A 82 -16.90 15.59 21.92
C ILE A 82 -16.57 15.00 20.56
N ALA A 83 -17.50 14.96 19.61
CA ALA A 83 -17.21 14.55 18.23
C ALA A 83 -16.16 15.47 17.59
N GLN A 84 -16.27 16.78 17.78
CA GLN A 84 -15.27 17.73 17.29
C GLN A 84 -13.90 17.52 17.95
N CYS A 85 -13.86 17.33 19.28
CA CYS A 85 -12.61 17.01 19.99
C CYS A 85 -11.96 15.72 19.47
N VAL A 86 -12.75 14.68 19.24
CA VAL A 86 -12.28 13.41 18.67
C VAL A 86 -11.74 13.62 17.27
N LEU A 87 -12.41 14.38 16.42
CA LEU A 87 -11.97 14.70 15.06
C LEU A 87 -10.60 15.39 15.05
N GLU A 88 -10.38 16.34 15.96
CA GLU A 88 -9.09 17.03 16.13
C GLU A 88 -7.99 16.09 16.61
N ALA A 89 -8.27 15.29 17.64
CA ALA A 89 -7.31 14.33 18.18
C ALA A 89 -6.93 13.24 17.16
N PHE A 90 -7.87 12.78 16.33
CA PHE A 90 -7.58 11.89 15.21
C PHE A 90 -6.74 12.55 14.12
N GLY A 91 -6.85 13.87 13.93
CA GLY A 91 -5.96 14.62 13.04
C GLY A 91 -4.50 14.47 13.44
N GLU A 92 -4.22 14.53 14.75
CA GLU A 92 -2.87 14.31 15.29
C GLU A 92 -2.43 12.85 15.16
N PHE A 93 -3.31 11.89 15.46
CA PHE A 93 -3.05 10.46 15.25
C PHE A 93 -2.65 10.14 13.80
N VAL A 94 -3.42 10.62 12.82
CA VAL A 94 -3.12 10.45 11.39
C VAL A 94 -1.76 11.05 11.05
N ARG A 95 -1.45 12.23 11.59
CA ARG A 95 -0.17 12.90 11.37
C ARG A 95 1.00 12.09 11.93
N VAL A 96 0.89 11.59 13.15
CA VAL A 96 1.93 10.78 13.82
C VAL A 96 2.15 9.47 13.06
N MET A 97 1.08 8.78 12.66
CA MET A 97 1.19 7.53 11.89
C MET A 97 1.75 7.75 10.49
N GLY A 98 1.37 8.84 9.82
CA GLY A 98 1.87 9.18 8.47
C GLY A 98 3.33 9.68 8.42
N GLN A 99 3.95 9.99 9.57
CA GLN A 99 5.33 10.53 9.65
C GLN A 99 6.36 9.52 10.18
N GLN A 100 5.99 8.25 10.32
CA GLN A 100 6.83 7.20 10.91
C GLN A 100 8.14 6.90 10.14
N ALA A 101 8.29 7.39 8.90
CA ALA A 101 9.46 7.16 8.05
C ALA A 101 10.65 8.13 8.26
N VAL A 102 10.53 9.17 9.10
CA VAL A 102 11.36 10.39 8.99
C VAL A 102 12.60 10.43 9.93
N GLU A 103 12.91 9.38 10.68
CA GLU A 103 14.09 9.40 11.57
C GLU A 103 15.41 9.23 10.79
N LYS A 104 16.12 10.34 10.57
CA LYS A 104 17.40 10.43 9.80
C LYS A 104 18.55 9.52 10.27
N TRP A 105 18.44 8.91 11.46
CA TRP A 105 19.49 8.13 12.10
C TRP A 105 19.05 6.71 12.48
N ALA A 106 17.86 6.28 12.05
CA ALA A 106 17.37 4.94 12.29
C ALA A 106 18.03 3.93 11.34
N ASP A 107 18.26 2.71 11.82
CA ASP A 107 18.71 1.63 10.95
C ASP A 107 17.60 1.24 9.94
N VAL A 108 18.00 0.58 8.85
CA VAL A 108 17.09 0.22 7.75
C VAL A 108 15.95 -0.69 8.20
N ALA A 109 16.19 -1.61 9.15
CA ALA A 109 15.17 -2.52 9.64
C ALA A 109 14.13 -1.79 10.49
N SER A 110 14.56 -0.85 11.32
CA SER A 110 13.73 0.02 12.15
C SER A 110 12.85 0.94 11.28
N VAL A 111 13.43 1.58 10.26
CA VAL A 111 12.66 2.40 9.31
C VAL A 111 11.60 1.56 8.58
N GLN A 112 11.98 0.38 8.07
CA GLN A 112 11.03 -0.52 7.41
C GLN A 112 9.93 -1.00 8.35
N ARG A 113 10.27 -1.38 9.59
CA ARG A 113 9.32 -1.76 10.64
C ARG A 113 8.30 -0.66 10.84
N ARG A 114 8.75 0.56 11.14
CA ARG A 114 7.89 1.71 11.41
C ARG A 114 6.94 2.01 10.24
N ILE A 115 7.43 1.98 9.00
CA ILE A 115 6.60 2.22 7.82
C ILE A 115 5.54 1.12 7.65
N LEU A 116 5.92 -0.16 7.77
CA LEU A 116 5.00 -1.28 7.55
C LEU A 116 3.95 -1.41 8.67
N VAL A 117 4.36 -1.20 9.93
CA VAL A 117 3.45 -1.16 11.08
C VAL A 117 2.51 0.03 10.96
N ALA A 118 2.99 1.21 10.56
CA ALA A 118 2.14 2.38 10.33
C ALA A 118 1.08 2.11 9.25
N LEU A 119 1.44 1.44 8.15
CA LEU A 119 0.49 1.05 7.10
C LEU A 119 -0.62 0.14 7.64
N ASN A 120 -0.24 -0.89 8.42
CA ASN A 120 -1.22 -1.78 9.05
C ASN A 120 -2.09 -1.04 10.08
N ASN A 121 -1.50 -0.11 10.84
CA ASN A 121 -2.21 0.69 11.82
C ASN A 121 -3.24 1.61 11.16
N LEU A 122 -2.90 2.24 10.03
CA LEU A 122 -3.81 3.10 9.27
C LEU A 122 -4.98 2.31 8.67
N ASP A 123 -4.70 1.11 8.17
CA ASP A 123 -5.71 0.18 7.64
C ASP A 123 -6.66 -0.30 8.75
N LEU A 124 -6.11 -0.77 9.87
CA LEU A 124 -6.87 -1.19 11.05
C LEU A 124 -7.69 -0.03 11.64
N ALA A 125 -7.11 1.16 11.71
CA ALA A 125 -7.79 2.35 12.18
C ALA A 125 -9.01 2.69 11.31
N ASN A 126 -8.93 2.49 9.99
CA ASN A 126 -10.07 2.73 9.11
C ASN A 126 -11.21 1.73 9.40
N VAL A 127 -10.88 0.46 9.65
CA VAL A 127 -11.86 -0.57 10.07
C VAL A 127 -12.48 -0.22 11.42
N TYR A 128 -11.67 0.16 12.41
CA TYR A 128 -12.14 0.52 13.74
C TYR A 128 -13.00 1.79 13.73
N LEU A 129 -12.69 2.76 12.86
CA LEU A 129 -13.49 3.96 12.67
C LEU A 129 -14.91 3.64 12.20
N GLN A 130 -15.05 2.83 11.16
CA GLN A 130 -16.39 2.45 10.66
C GLN A 130 -17.19 1.76 11.76
N LYS A 131 -16.58 0.79 12.45
CA LYS A 131 -17.23 0.06 13.54
C LYS A 131 -17.62 0.98 14.70
N MET A 132 -16.73 1.87 15.14
CA MET A 132 -16.99 2.81 16.22
C MET A 132 -18.14 3.75 15.88
N VAL A 133 -18.14 4.34 14.67
CA VAL A 133 -19.21 5.24 14.21
C VAL A 133 -20.56 4.53 14.20
N ASP A 134 -20.62 3.31 13.67
CA ASP A 134 -21.86 2.53 13.64
C ASP A 134 -22.36 2.17 15.04
N GLU A 135 -21.47 1.71 15.93
CA GLU A 135 -21.82 1.36 17.31
C GLU A 135 -22.35 2.58 18.10
N VAL A 136 -21.67 3.72 17.99
CA VAL A 136 -22.10 4.97 18.65
C VAL A 136 -23.41 5.47 18.06
N ARG A 137 -23.60 5.37 16.74
CA ARG A 137 -24.85 5.75 16.06
C ARG A 137 -26.04 4.89 16.55
N ILE A 138 -25.86 3.57 16.65
CA ILE A 138 -26.88 2.65 17.16
C ILE A 138 -27.26 3.01 18.60
N ARG A 139 -26.25 3.26 19.44
CA ARG A 139 -26.46 3.66 20.83
C ARG A 139 -27.23 4.98 20.95
N LEU A 140 -26.84 5.99 20.16
CA LEU A 140 -27.54 7.28 20.09
C LEU A 140 -29.01 7.07 19.74
N ASN A 141 -29.31 6.32 18.68
CA ASN A 141 -30.68 6.07 18.25
C ASN A 141 -31.53 5.36 19.32
N THR A 142 -30.91 4.48 20.09
CA THR A 142 -31.59 3.71 21.14
C THR A 142 -31.83 4.57 22.37
N GLU A 143 -30.81 5.23 22.90
CA GLU A 143 -30.92 6.04 24.12
C GLU A 143 -31.75 7.30 23.90
N TRP A 144 -31.68 7.89 22.71
CA TRP A 144 -32.36 9.14 22.40
C TRP A 144 -33.74 8.93 21.78
N ALA A 145 -34.27 7.71 21.74
CA ALA A 145 -35.54 7.37 21.08
C ALA A 145 -36.71 8.29 21.48
N ARG A 146 -36.70 8.82 22.73
CA ARG A 146 -37.73 9.70 23.30
C ARG A 146 -37.42 11.20 23.22
N LEU A 147 -36.23 11.59 22.74
CA LEU A 147 -35.85 12.99 22.58
C LEU A 147 -36.52 13.63 21.34
N PRO A 148 -36.57 14.96 21.25
CA PRO A 148 -37.04 15.65 20.05
C PRO A 148 -36.22 15.25 18.82
N GLU A 149 -36.88 15.12 17.67
CA GLU A 149 -36.22 14.71 16.43
C GLU A 149 -35.11 15.68 16.00
N THR A 150 -35.29 16.97 16.27
CA THR A 150 -34.26 18.00 16.04
C THR A 150 -32.96 17.72 16.78
N ASP A 151 -33.05 17.18 17.99
CA ASP A 151 -31.90 16.89 18.83
C ASP A 151 -31.21 15.60 18.36
N LYS A 152 -31.99 14.57 18.01
CA LYS A 152 -31.47 13.35 17.38
C LYS A 152 -30.69 13.65 16.10
N THR A 153 -31.25 14.46 15.20
CA THR A 153 -30.60 14.83 13.94
C THR A 153 -29.26 15.54 14.18
N LYS A 154 -29.18 16.46 15.17
CA LYS A 154 -27.92 17.12 15.52
C LYS A 154 -26.87 16.13 16.02
N GLY A 155 -27.26 15.24 16.93
CA GLY A 155 -26.38 14.20 17.44
C GLY A 155 -25.90 13.25 16.35
N GLN A 156 -26.80 12.79 15.48
CA GLN A 156 -26.45 11.94 14.32
C GLN A 156 -25.48 12.65 13.38
N ASN A 157 -25.74 13.90 13.00
CA ASN A 157 -24.85 14.67 12.14
C ASN A 157 -23.45 14.83 12.76
N ALA A 158 -23.36 15.03 14.07
CA ALA A 158 -22.08 15.12 14.78
C ALA A 158 -21.31 13.78 14.71
N ILE A 159 -21.97 12.65 14.95
CA ILE A 159 -21.34 11.32 14.83
C ILE A 159 -20.94 11.02 13.38
N ASP A 160 -21.80 11.34 12.42
CA ASP A 160 -21.57 11.10 11.00
C ASP A 160 -20.38 11.92 10.48
N SER A 161 -20.13 13.10 11.04
CA SER A 161 -18.98 13.95 10.70
C SER A 161 -17.63 13.26 10.95
N LEU A 162 -17.57 12.31 11.87
CA LEU A 162 -16.35 11.52 12.16
C LEU A 162 -15.91 10.67 10.96
N SER A 163 -16.82 10.37 10.04
CA SER A 163 -16.49 9.67 8.78
C SER A 163 -15.45 10.44 7.95
N ALA A 164 -15.32 11.76 8.14
CA ALA A 164 -14.29 12.57 7.50
C ALA A 164 -12.86 12.10 7.85
N ILE A 165 -12.66 11.46 9.01
CA ILE A 165 -11.36 10.88 9.43
C ILE A 165 -10.90 9.80 8.43
N SER A 166 -11.82 9.03 7.84
CA SER A 166 -11.50 7.97 6.87
C SER A 166 -10.71 8.51 5.68
N SER A 167 -11.13 9.65 5.14
CA SER A 167 -10.41 10.29 4.01
C SER A 167 -8.96 10.67 4.37
N LYS A 168 -8.73 11.12 5.61
CA LYS A 168 -7.40 11.47 6.12
C LYS A 168 -6.53 10.24 6.35
N LEU A 169 -7.11 9.16 6.89
CA LEU A 169 -6.43 7.87 7.04
C LEU A 169 -5.97 7.31 5.69
N LEU A 170 -6.85 7.33 4.68
CA LEU A 170 -6.53 6.87 3.32
C LEU A 170 -5.43 7.73 2.66
N GLN A 171 -5.47 9.05 2.84
CA GLN A 171 -4.40 9.93 2.35
C GLN A 171 -3.06 9.65 3.03
N ALA A 172 -3.04 9.45 4.35
CA ALA A 172 -1.83 9.08 5.07
C ALA A 172 -1.30 7.69 4.68
N GLN A 173 -2.21 6.74 4.38
CA GLN A 173 -1.84 5.41 3.90
C GLN A 173 -1.17 5.50 2.53
N GLN A 174 -1.76 6.27 1.59
CA GLN A 174 -1.15 6.50 0.28
C GLN A 174 0.23 7.18 0.40
N HIS A 175 0.35 8.20 1.26
CA HIS A 175 1.64 8.85 1.50
C HIS A 175 2.70 7.88 2.03
N SER A 176 2.31 6.99 2.94
CA SER A 176 3.19 5.96 3.50
C SER A 176 3.61 4.92 2.44
N ILE A 177 2.69 4.56 1.52
CA ILE A 177 2.99 3.71 0.35
C ILE A 177 4.01 4.40 -0.57
N ASP A 178 3.88 5.70 -0.81
CA ASP A 178 4.80 6.44 -1.68
C ASP A 178 6.22 6.53 -1.07
N GLN A 179 6.29 6.73 0.25
CA GLN A 179 7.53 6.68 1.02
C GLN A 179 8.18 5.28 0.99
N LEU A 180 7.39 4.23 1.23
CA LEU A 180 7.85 2.83 1.12
C LEU A 180 8.32 2.51 -0.30
N SER A 181 7.59 2.99 -1.31
CA SER A 181 7.94 2.79 -2.71
C SER A 181 9.29 3.39 -3.04
N THR A 182 9.56 4.60 -2.57
CA THR A 182 10.80 5.31 -2.84
C THR A 182 11.99 4.72 -2.08
N SER A 183 11.80 4.37 -0.82
CA SER A 183 12.86 3.87 0.07
C SER A 183 13.18 2.38 -0.14
N LEU A 184 12.18 1.56 -0.51
CA LEU A 184 12.30 0.10 -0.53
C LEU A 184 11.88 -0.53 -1.86
N LEU A 185 10.65 -0.28 -2.32
CA LEU A 185 10.08 -1.09 -3.40
C LEU A 185 10.77 -0.82 -4.73
N LYS A 186 11.03 0.45 -5.09
CA LYS A 186 11.74 0.81 -6.33
C LYS A 186 13.13 0.15 -6.43
N PRO A 187 14.07 0.35 -5.47
CA PRO A 187 15.38 -0.29 -5.56
C PRO A 187 15.29 -1.83 -5.56
N CYS A 188 14.35 -2.40 -4.80
CA CYS A 188 14.13 -3.85 -4.77
C CYS A 188 13.65 -4.38 -6.13
N MET A 189 12.56 -3.82 -6.69
CA MET A 189 12.00 -4.25 -7.96
C MET A 189 13.00 -4.07 -9.11
N ARG A 190 13.78 -2.98 -9.09
CA ARG A 190 14.87 -2.78 -10.03
C ARG A 190 15.94 -3.86 -9.94
N SER A 191 16.36 -4.21 -8.72
CA SER A 191 17.35 -5.27 -8.50
C SER A 191 16.82 -6.63 -8.97
N ILE A 192 15.54 -6.93 -8.72
CA ILE A 192 14.90 -8.17 -9.19
C ILE A 192 14.91 -8.20 -10.72
N LEU A 193 14.51 -7.11 -11.37
CA LEU A 193 14.49 -7.00 -12.82
C LEU A 193 15.90 -7.16 -13.43
N GLN A 194 16.89 -6.45 -12.89
CA GLN A 194 18.29 -6.55 -13.32
C GLN A 194 18.86 -7.97 -13.16
N HIS A 195 18.59 -8.62 -12.03
CA HIS A 195 19.03 -9.98 -11.78
C HIS A 195 18.36 -10.98 -12.75
N SER A 196 17.08 -10.78 -13.03
CA SER A 196 16.34 -11.59 -13.99
C SER A 196 16.91 -11.43 -15.40
N TYR A 197 17.37 -10.23 -15.75
CA TYR A 197 18.00 -9.90 -17.03
C TYR A 197 19.45 -10.33 -17.20
N ARG A 198 20.11 -10.80 -16.15
CA ARG A 198 21.54 -11.12 -16.21
C ARG A 198 21.82 -12.16 -17.31
N ASP A 199 22.73 -11.86 -18.22
CA ASP A 199 23.12 -12.75 -19.33
C ASP A 199 21.95 -13.10 -20.29
N ILE A 200 20.86 -12.32 -20.29
CA ILE A 200 19.72 -12.48 -21.21
C ILE A 200 19.86 -11.51 -22.38
N LYS A 201 19.65 -12.01 -23.59
CA LYS A 201 19.54 -11.22 -24.82
C LYS A 201 18.22 -11.48 -25.53
N TYR A 202 17.73 -10.47 -26.26
CA TYR A 202 16.55 -10.59 -27.12
C TYR A 202 16.88 -10.40 -28.61
N VAL A 203 18.13 -10.61 -28.99
CA VAL A 203 18.51 -10.86 -30.38
C VAL A 203 18.89 -12.32 -30.46
N LEU A 204 17.94 -13.13 -30.94
CA LEU A 204 17.99 -14.60 -30.86
C LEU A 204 18.11 -15.23 -32.25
N SER A 205 18.95 -16.25 -32.37
CA SER A 205 18.84 -17.22 -33.47
C SER A 205 17.69 -18.21 -33.23
N ASP A 206 17.32 -19.01 -34.24
CA ASP A 206 16.30 -20.05 -34.09
C ASP A 206 16.67 -21.11 -33.04
N GLU A 207 17.95 -21.50 -32.99
CA GLU A 207 18.48 -22.43 -31.98
C GLU A 207 18.33 -21.85 -30.56
N GLU A 208 18.81 -20.62 -30.35
CA GLU A 208 18.71 -19.93 -29.06
C GLU A 208 17.26 -19.67 -28.64
N PHE A 209 16.37 -19.40 -29.59
CA PHE A 209 14.95 -19.23 -29.32
C PHE A 209 14.33 -20.52 -28.78
N ASN A 210 14.66 -21.67 -29.39
CA ASN A 210 14.19 -22.98 -28.90
C ASN A 210 14.76 -23.29 -27.51
N ASP A 211 16.04 -23.01 -27.28
CA ASP A 211 16.69 -23.20 -25.98
C ASP A 211 16.00 -22.39 -24.87
N VAL A 212 15.73 -21.09 -25.13
CA VAL A 212 15.03 -20.23 -24.16
C VAL A 212 13.58 -20.67 -23.95
N GLN A 213 12.92 -21.24 -24.96
CA GLN A 213 11.57 -21.77 -24.78
C GLN A 213 11.54 -22.99 -23.85
N SER A 214 12.56 -23.84 -23.92
CA SER A 214 12.72 -25.01 -23.06
C SER A 214 13.16 -24.65 -21.65
N ASP A 215 14.11 -23.71 -21.51
CA ASP A 215 14.69 -23.31 -20.22
C ASP A 215 14.80 -21.78 -20.07
N ASN A 216 13.68 -21.13 -19.72
CA ASN A 216 13.63 -19.68 -19.58
C ASN A 216 14.20 -19.21 -18.23
N LEU A 217 15.50 -18.91 -18.22
CA LEU A 217 16.21 -18.43 -17.03
C LEU A 217 15.69 -17.09 -16.48
N PHE A 218 15.18 -16.19 -17.33
CA PHE A 218 14.59 -14.92 -16.88
C PHE A 218 13.39 -15.20 -15.98
N GLN A 219 12.44 -16.02 -16.45
CA GLN A 219 11.22 -16.36 -15.73
C GLN A 219 11.52 -17.07 -14.41
N GLN A 220 12.45 -18.03 -14.42
CA GLN A 220 12.85 -18.75 -13.20
C GLN A 220 13.46 -17.82 -12.14
N ARG A 221 14.40 -16.96 -12.54
CA ARG A 221 15.06 -16.02 -11.62
C ARG A 221 14.08 -14.99 -11.07
N PHE A 222 13.18 -14.48 -11.92
CA PHE A 222 12.15 -13.56 -11.48
C PHE A 222 11.21 -14.22 -10.47
N ASN A 223 10.69 -15.41 -10.79
CA ASN A 223 9.78 -16.15 -9.93
C ASN A 223 10.40 -16.44 -8.56
N LEU A 224 11.63 -16.94 -8.53
CA LEU A 224 12.34 -17.23 -7.29
C LEU A 224 12.44 -15.99 -6.38
N ARG A 225 12.80 -14.84 -6.94
CA ARG A 225 12.99 -13.60 -6.18
C ARG A 225 11.67 -12.99 -5.73
N ILE A 226 10.64 -12.98 -6.58
CA ILE A 226 9.33 -12.42 -6.19
C ILE A 226 8.66 -13.27 -5.12
N ARG A 227 8.79 -14.61 -5.18
CA ARG A 227 8.31 -15.52 -4.14
C ARG A 227 9.03 -15.31 -2.82
N LYS A 228 10.38 -15.19 -2.85
CA LYS A 228 11.17 -14.88 -1.65
C LYS A 228 10.68 -13.58 -1.00
N LEU A 229 10.47 -12.53 -1.80
CA LEU A 229 9.97 -11.24 -1.31
C LEU A 229 8.55 -11.35 -0.74
N GLY A 230 7.66 -12.08 -1.42
CA GLY A 230 6.30 -12.35 -0.94
C GLY A 230 6.30 -13.09 0.41
N HIS A 231 7.14 -14.11 0.56
CA HIS A 231 7.33 -14.83 1.84
C HIS A 231 7.83 -13.92 2.97
N GLN A 232 8.62 -12.89 2.65
CA GLN A 232 9.12 -11.93 3.64
C GLN A 232 8.07 -10.86 3.99
N LEU A 233 7.29 -10.38 3.02
CA LEU A 233 6.33 -9.29 3.22
C LEU A 233 4.98 -9.76 3.78
N ARG A 234 4.45 -10.89 3.29
CA ARG A 234 3.12 -11.40 3.64
C ARG A 234 2.89 -11.54 5.16
N PRO A 235 3.80 -12.12 5.96
CA PRO A 235 3.56 -12.23 7.41
C PRO A 235 3.60 -10.88 8.15
N ARG A 236 4.19 -9.82 7.56
CA ARG A 236 4.36 -8.50 8.18
C ARG A 236 3.21 -7.54 7.93
N LEU A 237 2.27 -7.90 7.05
CA LEU A 237 1.23 -7.02 6.57
C LEU A 237 -0.16 -7.63 6.76
N LEU A 238 -1.13 -6.77 7.05
CA LEU A 238 -2.55 -7.14 6.95
C LEU A 238 -2.88 -7.51 5.50
N PRO A 239 -3.85 -8.40 5.24
CA PRO A 239 -4.17 -8.84 3.88
C PRO A 239 -4.47 -7.69 2.90
N SER A 240 -5.30 -6.73 3.30
CA SER A 240 -5.63 -5.51 2.53
C SER A 240 -4.39 -4.66 2.26
N THR A 241 -3.56 -4.47 3.28
CA THR A 241 -2.30 -3.71 3.16
C THR A 241 -1.30 -4.43 2.25
N TYR A 242 -1.22 -5.77 2.31
CA TYR A 242 -0.36 -6.57 1.41
C TYR A 242 -0.75 -6.37 -0.05
N THR A 243 -2.04 -6.41 -0.38
CA THR A 243 -2.52 -6.15 -1.75
C THR A 243 -2.09 -4.76 -2.24
N LEU A 244 -2.20 -3.72 -1.40
CA LEU A 244 -1.75 -2.36 -1.76
C LEU A 244 -0.23 -2.29 -1.99
N VAL A 245 0.56 -2.98 -1.18
CA VAL A 245 2.02 -3.03 -1.35
C VAL A 245 2.40 -3.77 -2.64
N VAL A 246 1.76 -4.89 -2.95
CA VAL A 246 1.98 -5.61 -4.22
C VAL A 246 1.59 -4.72 -5.41
N ASP A 247 0.49 -3.99 -5.31
CA ASP A 247 0.07 -3.05 -6.35
C ASP A 247 1.11 -1.95 -6.62
N ALA A 248 1.71 -1.39 -5.56
CA ALA A 248 2.79 -0.42 -5.65
C ALA A 248 4.09 -1.03 -6.22
N MET A 249 4.43 -2.27 -5.83
CA MET A 249 5.55 -3.03 -6.42
C MET A 249 5.37 -3.19 -7.93
N CYS A 250 4.15 -3.51 -8.39
CA CYS A 250 3.84 -3.64 -9.81
C CYS A 250 4.05 -2.31 -10.55
N ALA A 251 3.59 -1.20 -9.99
CA ALA A 251 3.79 0.12 -10.58
C ALA A 251 5.28 0.47 -10.72
N CYS A 252 6.08 0.18 -9.69
CA CYS A 252 7.53 0.39 -9.71
C CYS A 252 8.22 -0.47 -10.79
N LEU A 253 7.85 -1.75 -10.88
CA LEU A 253 8.39 -2.68 -11.86
C LEU A 253 8.06 -2.26 -13.28
N VAL A 254 6.79 -2.01 -13.60
CA VAL A 254 6.35 -1.63 -14.94
C VAL A 254 7.07 -0.36 -15.39
N TYR A 255 7.21 0.63 -14.52
CA TYR A 255 7.95 1.86 -14.83
C TYR A 255 9.40 1.60 -15.25
N ASP A 256 10.15 0.84 -14.45
CA ASP A 256 11.56 0.52 -14.78
C ASP A 256 11.66 -0.40 -16.01
N TRP A 257 10.68 -1.30 -16.20
CA TRP A 257 10.67 -2.24 -17.31
C TRP A 257 10.35 -1.57 -18.66
N GLU A 258 9.41 -0.62 -18.68
CA GLU A 258 9.16 0.24 -19.83
C GLU A 258 10.39 1.05 -20.24
N ARG A 259 11.23 1.44 -19.28
CA ARG A 259 12.49 2.12 -19.58
C ARG A 259 13.52 1.14 -20.15
N ALA A 260 13.62 -0.06 -19.59
CA ALA A 260 14.54 -1.09 -20.05
C ALA A 260 14.27 -1.52 -21.50
N ILE A 261 13.01 -1.78 -21.87
CA ILE A 261 12.66 -2.19 -23.25
C ILE A 261 13.05 -1.11 -24.29
N ARG A 262 12.94 0.18 -23.95
CA ARG A 262 13.34 1.29 -24.85
C ARG A 262 14.86 1.39 -25.05
N GLN A 263 15.66 0.66 -24.28
CA GLN A 263 17.12 0.66 -24.37
C GLN A 263 17.67 -0.69 -24.87
N SER A 264 16.82 -1.71 -24.94
CA SER A 264 17.19 -3.05 -25.36
C SER A 264 17.06 -3.21 -26.87
N LYS A 265 17.93 -4.03 -27.47
CA LYS A 265 17.84 -4.43 -28.88
C LYS A 265 17.03 -5.70 -29.04
N PHE A 266 16.27 -5.80 -30.13
CA PHE A 266 15.40 -6.92 -30.41
C PHE A 266 15.47 -7.37 -31.87
N ASN A 267 15.20 -8.65 -32.11
CA ASN A 267 14.65 -9.13 -33.38
C ASN A 267 13.25 -9.72 -33.14
N MET A 268 12.55 -10.16 -34.20
CA MET A 268 11.19 -10.71 -34.08
C MET A 268 11.07 -11.81 -33.01
N LEU A 269 11.97 -12.79 -33.03
CA LEU A 269 11.99 -13.90 -32.06
C LEU A 269 12.17 -13.42 -30.62
N GLY A 270 13.07 -12.46 -30.39
CA GLY A 270 13.25 -11.85 -29.09
C GLY A 270 12.05 -11.03 -28.63
N GLY A 271 11.35 -10.35 -29.54
CA GLY A 271 10.08 -9.68 -29.26
C GLY A 271 9.01 -10.66 -28.77
N MET A 272 8.87 -11.81 -29.43
CA MET A 272 7.95 -12.88 -29.00
C MET A 272 8.30 -13.41 -27.61
N MET A 273 9.59 -13.63 -27.33
CA MET A 273 10.05 -14.07 -26.01
C MET A 273 9.79 -13.02 -24.93
N PHE A 274 10.03 -11.75 -25.24
CA PHE A 274 9.74 -10.65 -24.32
C PHE A 274 8.24 -10.56 -24.01
N GLU A 275 7.35 -10.73 -24.99
CA GLU A 275 5.90 -10.78 -24.72
C GLU A 275 5.55 -11.94 -23.77
N LYS A 276 6.15 -13.11 -23.96
CA LYS A 276 5.98 -14.27 -23.06
C LYS A 276 6.44 -13.96 -21.64
N ASP A 277 7.59 -13.30 -21.49
CA ASP A 277 8.13 -12.87 -20.20
C ASP A 277 7.22 -11.86 -19.50
N VAL A 278 6.70 -10.86 -20.22
CA VAL A 278 5.74 -9.87 -19.69
C VAL A 278 4.49 -10.54 -19.14
N ARG A 279 3.90 -11.48 -19.90
CA ARG A 279 2.72 -12.22 -19.46
C ARG A 279 3.01 -13.12 -18.26
N PHE A 280 4.17 -13.75 -18.22
CA PHE A 280 4.59 -14.57 -17.09
C PHE A 280 4.74 -13.75 -15.80
N VAL A 281 5.42 -12.61 -15.88
CA VAL A 281 5.61 -11.70 -14.74
C VAL A 281 4.28 -11.15 -14.24
N GLN A 282 3.39 -10.75 -15.16
CA GLN A 282 2.03 -10.34 -14.80
C GLN A 282 1.34 -11.45 -13.99
N LEU A 283 1.34 -12.69 -14.49
CA LEU A 283 0.70 -13.82 -13.80
C LEU A 283 1.30 -14.08 -12.41
N CYS A 284 2.63 -14.01 -12.27
CA CYS A 284 3.29 -14.19 -10.98
C CYS A 284 2.83 -13.15 -9.94
N LEU A 285 2.72 -11.89 -10.35
CA LEU A 285 2.28 -10.80 -9.47
C LEU A 285 0.78 -10.85 -9.19
N GLU A 286 -0.04 -11.28 -10.14
CA GLU A 286 -1.48 -11.53 -9.91
C GLU A 286 -1.70 -12.62 -8.86
N GLN A 287 -0.88 -13.68 -8.88
CA GLN A 287 -0.90 -14.73 -7.86
C GLN A 287 -0.47 -14.23 -6.47
N GLU A 288 0.46 -13.27 -6.41
CA GLU A 288 0.82 -12.62 -5.13
C GLU A 288 -0.29 -11.69 -4.63
N ALA A 289 -0.83 -10.85 -5.50
CA ALA A 289 -1.86 -9.86 -5.17
C ALA A 289 -3.23 -10.48 -4.82
N GLY A 290 -3.53 -11.66 -5.36
CA GLY A 290 -4.86 -12.27 -5.28
C GLY A 290 -5.89 -11.58 -6.17
N GLY A 291 -5.46 -10.87 -7.23
CA GLY A 291 -6.32 -10.06 -8.08
C GLY A 291 -5.72 -9.80 -9.46
N VAL A 292 -6.53 -9.22 -10.35
CA VAL A 292 -6.15 -8.97 -11.76
C VAL A 292 -5.36 -7.67 -11.89
N LEU A 293 -4.20 -7.73 -12.57
CA LEU A 293 -3.29 -6.59 -12.78
C LEU A 293 -3.15 -6.21 -14.25
N ARG A 294 -3.96 -6.80 -15.13
CA ARG A 294 -3.94 -6.63 -16.58
C ARG A 294 -3.83 -5.17 -17.04
N ALA A 295 -4.58 -4.25 -16.42
CA ALA A 295 -4.56 -2.83 -16.80
C ALA A 295 -3.17 -2.20 -16.62
N LYS A 296 -2.41 -2.62 -15.59
CA LYS A 296 -1.07 -2.08 -15.31
C LYS A 296 -0.01 -2.55 -16.30
N PHE A 297 -0.17 -3.75 -16.83
CA PHE A 297 0.74 -4.32 -17.82
C PHE A 297 0.34 -4.01 -19.26
N ALA A 298 -0.83 -3.42 -19.50
CA ALA A 298 -1.38 -3.23 -20.84
C ALA A 298 -0.42 -2.49 -21.79
N LYS A 299 0.21 -1.41 -21.32
CA LYS A 299 1.19 -0.66 -22.11
C LYS A 299 2.43 -1.49 -22.41
N LEU A 300 2.96 -2.21 -21.44
CA LEU A 300 4.13 -3.06 -21.63
C LEU A 300 3.85 -4.22 -22.60
N VAL A 301 2.67 -4.83 -22.50
CA VAL A 301 2.19 -5.85 -23.46
C VAL A 301 2.06 -5.26 -24.86
N GLN A 302 1.54 -4.04 -25.00
CA GLN A 302 1.48 -3.36 -26.30
C GLN A 302 2.88 -3.11 -26.87
N MET A 303 3.81 -2.62 -26.05
CA MET A 303 5.20 -2.42 -26.46
C MET A 303 5.87 -3.74 -26.88
N ALA A 304 5.61 -4.83 -26.14
CA ALA A 304 6.09 -6.16 -26.50
C ALA A 304 5.60 -6.63 -27.87
N ARG A 305 4.30 -6.42 -28.15
CA ARG A 305 3.68 -6.79 -29.43
C ARG A 305 4.29 -6.05 -30.60
N VAL A 306 4.45 -4.73 -30.49
CA VAL A 306 5.12 -3.89 -31.51
C VAL A 306 6.49 -4.45 -31.85
N VAL A 307 7.27 -4.82 -30.83
CA VAL A 307 8.62 -5.33 -31.02
C VAL A 307 8.61 -6.76 -31.60
N ALA A 308 7.52 -7.51 -31.46
CA ALA A 308 7.34 -8.84 -32.04
C ALA A 308 6.75 -8.85 -33.48
N GLU A 309 6.35 -7.71 -34.04
CA GLU A 309 5.71 -7.64 -35.36
C GLU A 309 6.68 -7.98 -36.52
N PRO A 310 6.24 -8.58 -37.64
CA PRO A 310 7.12 -8.82 -38.78
C PRO A 310 7.70 -7.51 -39.36
N ALA A 311 8.93 -7.57 -39.90
CA ALA A 311 9.65 -6.39 -40.39
C ALA A 311 8.98 -5.67 -41.60
N GLU A 312 8.01 -6.31 -42.26
CA GLU A 312 7.28 -5.78 -43.42
C GLU A 312 6.20 -4.74 -43.04
N THR A 313 6.02 -4.45 -41.75
CA THR A 313 4.99 -3.54 -41.27
C THR A 313 5.43 -2.08 -41.51
N SER A 314 4.80 -1.40 -42.48
CA SER A 314 5.11 -0.02 -42.85
C SER A 314 5.09 0.92 -41.64
N VAL A 315 6.20 1.60 -41.39
CA VAL A 315 6.38 2.59 -40.30
C VAL A 315 5.70 3.94 -40.63
N ALA A 316 5.06 4.05 -41.79
CA ALA A 316 4.40 5.28 -42.23
C ALA A 316 3.11 5.54 -41.42
N GLY A 317 3.04 6.69 -40.73
CA GLY A 317 1.87 7.11 -39.98
C GLY A 317 1.82 6.65 -38.51
N VAL A 318 2.85 5.94 -38.03
CA VAL A 318 2.88 5.41 -36.67
C VAL A 318 3.34 6.48 -35.67
N ASP A 319 2.81 6.41 -34.44
CA ASP A 319 3.15 7.29 -33.31
C ASP A 319 4.67 7.33 -33.04
N LYS A 320 5.17 8.48 -32.57
CA LYS A 320 6.58 8.74 -32.26
C LYS A 320 7.15 7.72 -31.27
N ASP A 321 6.34 7.30 -30.30
CA ASP A 321 6.75 6.32 -29.29
C ASP A 321 6.95 4.92 -29.89
N VAL A 322 6.10 4.54 -30.86
CA VAL A 322 6.23 3.26 -31.56
C VAL A 322 7.42 3.29 -32.51
N ARG A 323 7.68 4.41 -33.21
CA ARG A 323 8.90 4.54 -34.03
C ARG A 323 10.18 4.41 -33.21
N ALA A 324 10.20 4.99 -32.01
CA ALA A 324 11.34 4.87 -31.11
C ALA A 324 11.59 3.41 -30.66
N LEU A 325 10.52 2.63 -30.47
CA LEU A 325 10.63 1.20 -30.18
C LEU A 325 11.08 0.38 -31.38
N LEU A 326 10.56 0.67 -32.57
CA LEU A 326 10.96 0.01 -33.81
C LEU A 326 12.42 0.32 -34.18
N ALA A 327 12.93 1.51 -33.85
CA ALA A 327 14.34 1.85 -34.04
C ALA A 327 15.32 0.95 -33.26
N ASN A 328 14.84 0.26 -32.22
CA ASN A 328 15.64 -0.71 -31.46
C ASN A 328 15.66 -2.11 -32.08
N ARG A 329 14.91 -2.33 -33.17
CA ARG A 329 14.92 -3.60 -33.88
C ARG A 329 16.09 -3.68 -34.85
N VAL A 330 16.87 -4.74 -34.74
CA VAL A 330 18.07 -4.94 -35.56
C VAL A 330 17.77 -5.40 -36.99
N ASP A 331 16.57 -5.90 -37.23
CA ASP A 331 16.08 -6.46 -38.49
C ASP A 331 15.16 -5.52 -39.27
N VAL A 332 14.87 -4.32 -38.74
CA VAL A 332 14.15 -3.25 -39.44
C VAL A 332 15.18 -2.23 -39.94
N GLN A 333 15.30 -2.04 -41.26
CA GLN A 333 16.22 -1.03 -41.79
C GLN A 333 15.70 0.38 -41.50
N PRO A 334 16.56 1.32 -41.05
CA PRO A 334 16.16 2.71 -40.91
C PRO A 334 15.98 3.32 -42.31
N ASN A 335 14.75 3.67 -42.66
CA ASN A 335 14.47 4.52 -43.83
C ASN A 335 15.00 5.94 -43.61
#